data_AF-A0A954KEE3-F1
#
_entry.id   AF-A0A954KEE3-F1
#
_cell.length_a   1.000
_cell.length_b   1.000
_cell.length_c   1.000
_cell.angle_alpha   90.00
_cell.angle_beta   90.00
_cell.angle_gamma   90.00
#
_symmetry.space_group_name_H-M   'P 1'
#
loop_
_entity.id
_entity.type
_entity.pdbx_description
1 polymer ?
#
loop_
_entity_poly.entity_id
_entity_poly.type
_entity_poly.pdbx_seq_one_letter_code
_entity_poly.pdbx_strand_id
1 'polypeptide(L)'
;MEILRCKTPELVRKEIWTHILAYNLIRTVIAQAASKHGIEPRTVSFKGAIQTLEAFQPVVAVLGRPLTRRHHLYEQRLDAVATHRVAHRPDRFEPRRKNEGQTTTHG
;
A
#
# COMPACT_ATOMS: atom_id res chain seq x y z
N MET A 1 5.53 -1.38 -9.37
CA MET A 1 6.55 -2.44 -9.40
C MET A 1 7.87 -1.76 -9.65
N GLU A 2 8.83 -1.93 -8.75
CA GLU A 2 10.23 -1.70 -9.10
C GLU A 2 10.75 -2.90 -9.88
N ILE A 3 11.84 -2.67 -10.61
CA ILE A 3 12.52 -3.58 -11.54
C ILE A 3 12.58 -5.02 -11.00
N LEU A 4 12.19 -6.00 -11.84
CA LEU A 4 12.31 -7.43 -11.54
C LEU A 4 13.78 -7.78 -11.29
N ARG A 5 14.08 -8.41 -10.16
CA ARG A 5 15.47 -8.67 -9.73
C ARG A 5 15.98 -10.02 -10.21
N CYS A 6 15.07 -10.96 -10.48
CA CYS A 6 15.43 -12.30 -10.94
C CYS A 6 15.94 -12.30 -12.38
N LYS A 7 16.92 -13.16 -12.68
CA LYS A 7 17.59 -13.21 -14.00
C LYS A 7 17.23 -14.44 -14.85
N THR A 8 16.68 -15.49 -14.23
CA THR A 8 16.25 -16.69 -14.94
C THR A 8 14.74 -16.65 -15.23
N PRO A 9 14.27 -17.11 -16.40
CA PRO A 9 12.84 -17.11 -16.75
C PRO A 9 11.93 -17.76 -15.71
N GLU A 10 12.39 -18.82 -15.05
CA GLU A 10 11.66 -19.56 -14.01
C GLU A 10 11.41 -18.69 -12.78
N LEU A 11 12.44 -17.99 -12.30
CA LEU A 11 12.35 -17.12 -11.13
C LEU A 11 11.57 -15.84 -11.42
N VAL A 12 11.73 -15.26 -12.62
CA VAL A 12 10.95 -14.09 -13.05
C VAL A 12 9.45 -14.38 -13.03
N ARG A 13 9.02 -15.56 -13.50
CA ARG A 13 7.61 -15.98 -13.41
C ARG A 13 7.11 -16.00 -11.96
N LYS A 14 7.89 -16.55 -11.03
CA LYS A 14 7.55 -16.58 -9.60
C LYS A 14 7.47 -15.18 -8.99
N GLU A 15 8.39 -14.28 -9.38
CA GLU A 15 8.41 -12.89 -8.93
C GLU A 15 7.14 -12.15 -9.37
N ILE A 16 6.73 -12.30 -10.64
CA ILE A 16 5.46 -11.74 -11.16
C ILE A 16 4.26 -12.26 -10.36
N TRP A 17 4.16 -13.58 -10.15
CA TRP A 17 3.07 -14.16 -9.37
C TRP A 17 3.04 -13.66 -7.93
N THR A 18 4.21 -13.46 -7.32
CA THR A 18 4.32 -12.90 -5.97
C THR A 18 3.84 -11.46 -5.93
N HIS A 19 4.17 -10.65 -6.93
CA HIS A 19 3.67 -9.28 -7.04
C HIS A 19 2.15 -9.22 -7.24
N ILE A 20 1.59 -10.09 -8.08
CA ILE A 20 0.14 -10.18 -8.28
C ILE A 20 -0.55 -10.60 -6.98
N LEU A 21 -0.02 -11.60 -6.28
CA LEU A 21 -0.52 -12.05 -5.00
C LEU A 21 -0.50 -10.91 -3.96
N ALA A 22 0.64 -10.22 -3.81
CA ALA A 22 0.76 -9.10 -2.88
C ALA A 22 -0.23 -7.98 -3.22
N TYR A 23 -0.37 -7.62 -4.50
CA TYR A 23 -1.35 -6.64 -4.95
C TYR A 23 -2.77 -7.03 -4.55
N ASN A 24 -3.17 -8.27 -4.84
CA ASN A 24 -4.51 -8.76 -4.52
C ASN A 24 -4.76 -8.77 -3.01
N LEU A 25 -3.80 -9.22 -2.20
CA LEU A 25 -3.92 -9.21 -0.74
C LEU A 25 -4.14 -7.80 -0.19
N ILE A 26 -3.36 -6.82 -0.66
CA ILE A 26 -3.52 -5.43 -0.24
C ILE A 26 -4.89 -4.89 -0.67
N ARG A 27 -5.35 -5.20 -1.89
CA ARG A 27 -6.67 -4.78 -2.39
C ARG A 27 -7.81 -5.41 -1.62
N THR A 28 -7.67 -6.67 -1.17
CA THR A 28 -8.64 -7.32 -0.29
C THR A 28 -8.72 -6.62 1.06
N VAL A 29 -7.58 -6.29 1.68
CA VAL A 29 -7.57 -5.52 2.94
C VAL A 29 -8.24 -4.15 2.77
N ILE A 30 -7.96 -3.46 1.67
CA ILE A 30 -8.62 -2.20 1.33
C ILE A 30 -10.14 -2.40 1.17
N ALA A 31 -10.57 -3.44 0.47
CA ALA A 31 -11.99 -3.72 0.27
C ALA A 31 -12.71 -4.03 1.60
N GLN A 32 -12.06 -4.77 2.50
CA GLN A 32 -12.60 -5.06 3.83
C GLN A 32 -12.69 -3.80 4.70
N ALA A 33 -11.65 -2.97 4.72
CA ALA A 33 -11.68 -1.68 5.41
C ALA A 33 -12.79 -0.78 4.84
N ALA A 34 -12.87 -0.68 3.51
CA ALA A 34 -13.89 0.12 2.85
C ALA A 34 -15.32 -0.37 3.17
N SER A 35 -15.53 -1.69 3.15
CA SER A 35 -16.81 -2.30 3.52
C SER A 35 -17.17 -2.04 4.98
N LYS A 36 -16.20 -2.11 5.90
CA LYS A 36 -16.40 -1.83 7.32
C LYS A 36 -16.85 -0.39 7.57
N HIS A 37 -16.35 0.56 6.78
CA HIS A 37 -16.63 2.00 6.94
C HIS A 37 -17.65 2.56 5.95
N GLY A 38 -18.31 1.72 5.14
CA GLY A 38 -19.31 2.17 4.17
C GLY A 38 -18.77 3.12 3.09
N ILE A 39 -17.51 2.95 2.68
CA ILE A 39 -16.88 3.77 1.64
C ILE A 39 -16.50 2.95 0.41
N GLU A 40 -16.21 3.63 -0.70
CA GLU A 40 -15.77 2.95 -1.91
C GLU A 40 -14.29 2.54 -1.81
N PRO A 41 -13.92 1.27 -2.09
CA PRO A 41 -12.53 0.80 -2.02
C PRO A 41 -11.53 1.58 -2.90
N ARG A 42 -12.00 2.24 -3.95
CA ARG A 42 -11.17 3.06 -4.85
C ARG A 42 -10.77 4.40 -4.22
N THR A 43 -11.48 4.84 -3.18
CA THR A 43 -11.18 6.08 -2.45
C THR A 43 -10.08 5.89 -1.41
N VAL A 44 -9.66 4.67 -1.12
CA VAL A 44 -8.57 4.36 -0.18
C VAL A 44 -7.23 4.28 -0.93
N SER A 45 -6.22 4.97 -0.42
CA SER A 45 -4.87 5.03 -0.99
C SER A 45 -4.17 3.69 -0.89
N PHE A 46 -3.78 3.13 -2.03
CA PHE A 46 -2.99 1.89 -2.06
C PHE A 46 -1.65 2.04 -1.33
N LYS A 47 -0.95 3.17 -1.53
CA LYS A 47 0.32 3.45 -0.84
C LYS A 47 0.11 3.65 0.66
N GLY A 48 -0.94 4.38 1.06
CA GLY A 48 -1.27 4.58 2.47
C GLY A 48 -1.61 3.26 3.17
N ALA A 49 -2.34 2.37 2.48
CA ALA A 49 -2.61 1.04 2.97
C ALA A 49 -1.31 0.26 3.24
N ILE A 50 -0.38 0.21 2.27
CA ILE A 50 0.95 -0.44 2.47
C ILE A 50 1.67 0.14 3.68
N GLN A 51 1.76 1.46 3.81
CA GLN A 51 2.43 2.11 4.94
C GLN A 51 1.78 1.72 6.29
N THR A 52 0.46 1.62 6.33
CA THR A 52 -0.26 1.11 7.51
C THR A 52 0.09 -0.36 7.77
N LEU A 53 0.09 -1.20 6.72
CA LEU A 53 0.42 -2.62 6.83
C LEU A 53 1.82 -2.83 7.41
N GLU A 54 2.80 -2.01 6.99
CA GLU A 54 4.17 -2.03 7.46
C GLU A 54 4.29 -1.53 8.91
N ALA A 55 3.60 -0.43 9.25
CA ALA A 55 3.62 0.13 10.61
C ALA A 55 3.07 -0.84 11.67
N PHE A 56 2.18 -1.76 11.29
CA PHE A 56 1.64 -2.78 12.19
C PHE A 56 2.56 -4.00 12.37
N GLN A 57 3.65 -4.14 11.62
CA GLN A 57 4.56 -5.30 11.73
C GLN A 57 5.08 -5.55 13.16
N PRO A 58 5.59 -4.55 13.91
CA PRO A 58 6.09 -4.78 15.27
C PRO A 58 5.00 -5.25 16.22
N VAL A 59 3.79 -4.68 16.08
CA VAL A 59 2.63 -5.02 16.91
C VAL A 59 2.19 -6.45 16.66
N VAL A 60 2.16 -6.88 15.39
CA VAL A 60 1.84 -8.28 15.03
C VAL A 60 2.91 -9.24 15.55
N ALA A 61 4.19 -8.87 15.51
CA ALA A 61 5.28 -9.71 16.00
C ALA A 61 5.17 -9.98 17.50
N VAL A 62 4.79 -8.96 18.29
CA VAL A 62 4.72 -9.05 19.76
C VAL A 62 3.35 -9.55 20.26
N LEU A 63 2.26 -9.03 19.71
CA LEU A 63 0.89 -9.25 20.20
C LEU A 63 0.07 -10.22 19.35
N GLY A 64 0.66 -10.77 18.28
CA GLY A 64 0.00 -11.67 17.34
C GLY A 64 -0.36 -13.04 17.90
N ARG A 65 -0.30 -13.29 19.22
CA ARG A 65 -0.88 -14.48 19.87
C ARG A 65 -1.48 -14.04 21.21
N PRO A 66 -2.66 -14.54 21.65
CA PRO A 66 -3.58 -15.58 21.13
C PRO A 66 -4.58 -15.13 20.02
N LEU A 67 -5.43 -16.05 19.52
CA LEU A 67 -6.37 -15.82 18.40
C LEU A 67 -7.32 -14.63 18.60
N THR A 68 -7.83 -14.43 19.81
CA THR A 68 -8.72 -13.30 20.13
C THR A 68 -8.03 -11.95 19.94
N ARG A 69 -6.76 -11.83 20.35
CA ARG A 69 -5.96 -10.61 20.12
C ARG A 69 -5.67 -10.39 18.64
N ARG A 70 -5.47 -11.46 17.85
CA ARG A 70 -5.29 -11.34 16.38
C ARG A 70 -6.51 -10.70 15.72
N HIS A 71 -7.71 -11.14 16.08
CA HIS A 71 -8.93 -10.58 15.51
C HIS A 71 -9.03 -9.09 15.83
N HIS A 72 -8.83 -8.70 17.09
CA HIS A 72 -8.89 -7.29 17.49
C HIS A 72 -7.83 -6.43 16.79
N LEU A 73 -6.59 -6.92 16.69
CA LEU A 73 -5.52 -6.23 15.96
C LEU A 73 -5.85 -6.06 14.47
N TYR A 74 -6.49 -7.08 13.88
CA TYR A 74 -6.91 -7.00 12.49
C TYR A 74 -8.00 -5.95 12.30
N GLU A 75 -8.99 -5.88 13.20
CA GLU A 75 -10.00 -4.82 13.19
C GLU A 75 -9.40 -3.42 13.29
N GLN A 76 -8.47 -3.20 14.22
CA GLN A 76 -7.75 -1.93 14.36
C GLN A 76 -6.96 -1.57 13.09
N ARG A 77 -6.41 -2.56 12.42
CA ARG A 77 -5.70 -2.37 11.14
C ARG A 77 -6.65 -1.95 10.03
N LEU A 78 -7.85 -2.52 9.97
CA LEU A 78 -8.88 -2.09 9.01
C LEU A 78 -9.30 -0.64 9.27
N ASP A 79 -9.46 -0.25 10.54
CA ASP A 79 -9.79 1.12 10.93
C ASP A 79 -8.71 2.10 10.45
N ALA A 80 -7.44 1.78 10.69
CA ALA A 80 -6.32 2.61 10.26
C ALA A 80 -6.24 2.74 8.72
N VAL A 81 -6.41 1.64 7.98
CA VAL A 81 -6.38 1.65 6.51
C VAL A 81 -7.46 2.58 5.92
N ALA A 82 -8.66 2.60 6.50
CA ALA A 82 -9.76 3.43 6.02
C ALA A 82 -9.53 4.95 6.17
N THR A 83 -8.58 5.36 7.02
CA THR A 83 -8.22 6.78 7.20
C THR A 83 -7.45 7.35 6.01
N HIS A 84 -6.76 6.50 5.23
CA HIS A 84 -5.93 6.91 4.10
C HIS A 84 -6.76 7.21 2.84
N ARG A 85 -7.68 8.16 2.91
CA ARG A 85 -8.51 8.55 1.77
C ARG A 85 -7.72 9.37 0.75
N VAL A 86 -7.91 9.05 -0.53
CA VAL A 86 -7.46 9.85 -1.67
C VAL A 86 -8.55 10.85 -2.00
N ALA A 87 -8.23 12.14 -1.98
CA ALA A 87 -9.18 13.18 -2.37
C ALA A 87 -9.55 13.07 -3.85
N HIS A 88 -10.82 13.24 -4.17
CA HIS A 88 -11.26 13.47 -5.54
C HIS A 88 -10.76 14.85 -5.98
N ARG A 89 -9.72 14.91 -6.81
CA ARG A 89 -9.17 16.16 -7.35
C ARG A 89 -9.52 16.22 -8.85
N PRO A 90 -10.71 16.75 -9.22
CA PRO A 90 -11.21 16.73 -10.60
C PRO A 90 -10.36 17.57 -11.56
N ASP A 91 -9.61 18.54 -11.05
CA ASP A 91 -8.92 19.56 -11.84
C ASP A 91 -7.44 19.23 -12.15
N ARG A 92 -7.12 17.94 -12.29
CA ARG A 92 -5.75 17.47 -12.53
C ARG A 92 -5.44 17.46 -14.04
N PHE A 93 -5.04 18.59 -14.59
CA PHE A 93 -4.36 18.69 -15.89
C PHE A 93 -2.84 18.48 -15.66
N GLU A 94 -2.26 17.34 -16.07
CA GLU A 94 -0.80 17.11 -15.97
C GLU A 94 -0.09 17.51 -17.27
N PRO A 95 0.87 18.45 -17.18
CA PRO A 95 2.24 18.07 -17.52
C PRO A 95 3.13 18.31 -16.29
N ARG A 96 3.75 17.25 -15.77
CA ARG A 96 4.76 17.38 -14.71
C ARG A 96 5.94 18.17 -15.27
N ARG A 97 6.16 19.40 -14.78
CA ARG A 97 7.44 20.08 -14.95
C ARG A 97 8.52 19.28 -14.21
N LYS A 98 9.54 18.85 -14.94
CA LYS A 98 10.82 18.46 -14.34
C LYS A 98 11.49 19.74 -13.87
N ASN A 99 11.86 19.82 -12.59
CA ASN A 99 12.81 20.83 -12.15
C ASN A 99 14.18 20.38 -12.66
N GLU A 100 14.62 20.96 -13.77
CA GLU A 100 16.03 20.92 -14.16
C GLU A 100 16.79 21.66 -13.06
N GLY A 101 17.60 20.91 -12.29
CA GLY A 101 18.41 21.46 -11.23
C GLY A 101 19.27 22.59 -11.78
N GLN A 102 19.17 23.77 -11.18
CA GLN A 102 20.10 24.86 -11.41
C GLN A 102 21.50 24.37 -11.03
N THR A 103 22.32 24.08 -12.03
CA THR A 103 23.77 23.92 -11.88
C THR A 103 24.32 25.27 -11.44
N THR A 104 24.51 25.45 -10.14
CA THR A 104 25.29 26.54 -9.58
C THR A 104 26.77 26.19 -9.76
N THR A 105 27.34 26.56 -10.90
CA THR A 105 28.80 26.65 -11.04
C THR A 105 29.19 28.08 -10.68
N HIS A 106 29.63 28.26 -9.44
CA HIS A 106 30.33 29.47 -9.01
C HIS A 106 31.78 29.40 -9.50
N GLY A 107 32.25 30.52 -10.05
CA GLY A 107 33.64 31.01 -9.96
C GLY A 107 34.68 30.29 -10.80
#